data_AF-A0A9P6ASK6-F1
#
_entry.id   AF-A0A9P6ASK6-F1
#
_cell.length_a   1.000
_cell.length_b   1.000
_cell.length_c   1.000
_cell.angle_alpha   90.00
_cell.angle_beta   90.00
_cell.angle_gamma   90.00
#
_symmetry.space_group_name_H-M   'P 1'
#
loop_
_entity.id
_entity.type
_entity.pdbx_description
1 polymer ?
#
loop_
_entity_poly.entity_id
_entity_poly.type
_entity_poly.pdbx_seq_one_letter_code
_entity_poly.pdbx_strand_id
1 'polypeptide(L)'
;MVGVVSESHHDFTLTDWIGQLYVPPSRLEYPHSLDLPPSSALFAPMPLSPLSQLPTTNITLGKDKENQEALVKSPPPRAGDAPGQHEGASPPLSRTLLLPQILPPSVPCAEIPLRRKPEISSSPHLLSRTAPASPSKPVMSYKFPRSLPRPPIPRVSDAAIAAVDKNLLGIPIEYLRHKLKNHAENGLAAVTATPVPPNCRSLPEELTLLVSGDQKSRLPTHIIVAMDLDGKSGTMFPFHDVVLVTHCAHLPPLPQRPNPTPEVKANSSTVVSLPVVAVRLPKPELFKFIFNYLYSKNSSNLLSMLIPLPPSAIPSRDSASATPVEDFNLKVSRALAHTFTPATLVERLRVIHGLWSNVVMLGIEDPGLWHAMQYAWDVLIGAGEIATTTSQG
;
A
#
# COMPACT_ATOMS: atom_id res chain seq x y z
N MET A 1 -53.44 -2.67 24.03
CA MET A 1 -52.34 -1.68 24.11
C MET A 1 -51.03 -2.44 23.98
N VAL A 2 -50.49 -2.52 22.76
CA VAL A 2 -49.14 -3.06 22.51
C VAL A 2 -48.26 -1.83 22.35
N GLY A 3 -47.40 -1.59 23.33
CA GLY A 3 -46.47 -0.46 23.33
C GLY A 3 -45.40 -0.69 22.26
N VAL A 4 -45.42 0.14 21.23
CA VAL A 4 -44.30 0.25 20.29
C VAL A 4 -43.19 0.99 21.03
N VAL A 5 -42.20 0.23 21.50
CA VAL A 5 -40.95 0.79 22.02
C VAL A 5 -40.18 1.33 20.82
N SER A 6 -40.18 2.65 20.68
CA SER A 6 -39.32 3.36 19.75
C SER A 6 -37.88 3.27 20.27
N GLU A 7 -37.13 2.27 19.83
CA GLU A 7 -35.68 2.23 20.04
C GLU A 7 -35.05 3.40 19.27
N SER A 8 -34.52 4.37 20.01
CA SER A 8 -33.71 5.44 19.46
C SER A 8 -32.42 4.84 18.91
N HIS A 9 -32.35 4.63 17.60
CA HIS A 9 -31.11 4.34 16.90
C HIS A 9 -30.17 5.53 17.09
N HIS A 10 -29.18 5.37 17.98
CA HIS A 10 -28.03 6.27 18.03
C HIS A 10 -27.23 6.08 16.73
N ASP A 11 -27.34 7.05 15.83
CA ASP A 11 -26.44 7.17 14.68
C ASP A 11 -25.02 7.30 15.21
N PHE A 12 -24.22 6.24 15.03
CA PHE A 12 -22.81 6.24 15.40
C PHE A 12 -22.07 7.14 14.40
N THR A 13 -21.80 8.37 14.82
CA THR A 13 -21.28 9.43 13.94
C THR A 13 -19.75 9.45 13.97
N LEU A 14 -19.10 10.13 13.01
CA LEU A 14 -17.66 10.46 13.09
C LEU A 14 -17.31 11.05 14.47
N THR A 15 -18.24 11.77 15.09
CA THR A 15 -18.20 12.29 16.46
C THR A 15 -18.13 11.24 17.56
N ASP A 16 -18.65 10.02 17.39
CA ASP A 16 -18.45 8.92 18.36
C ASP A 16 -17.07 8.28 18.23
N TRP A 17 -16.57 8.23 16.99
CA TRP A 17 -15.18 7.84 16.73
C TRP A 17 -14.23 8.89 17.33
N ILE A 18 -14.50 10.18 17.12
CA ILE A 18 -13.72 11.33 17.61
C ILE A 18 -13.93 11.57 19.11
N GLY A 19 -15.09 11.25 19.67
CA GLY A 19 -15.37 11.34 21.11
C GLY A 19 -14.49 10.40 21.93
N GLN A 20 -13.98 9.32 21.33
CA GLN A 20 -12.93 8.48 21.92
C GLN A 20 -11.51 9.07 21.71
N LEU A 21 -11.31 9.91 20.70
CA LEU A 21 -10.03 10.58 20.43
C LEU A 21 -9.85 11.85 21.28
N TYR A 22 -10.93 12.54 21.64
CA TYR A 22 -10.92 13.82 22.33
C TYR A 22 -11.45 13.69 23.76
N VAL A 23 -10.53 13.74 24.74
CA VAL A 23 -10.87 14.05 26.13
C VAL A 23 -10.63 15.56 26.29
N PRO A 24 -11.63 16.36 26.67
CA PRO A 24 -11.47 17.81 26.78
C PRO A 24 -10.32 18.17 27.73
N PRO A 25 -9.53 19.21 27.41
CA PRO A 25 -8.30 19.57 28.13
C PRO A 25 -8.54 20.10 29.56
N SER A 26 -9.77 20.14 30.05
CA SER A 26 -10.12 20.56 31.43
C SER A 26 -9.58 19.64 32.54
N ARG A 27 -8.68 18.69 32.24
CA ARG A 27 -7.98 17.82 33.20
C ARG A 27 -6.47 17.64 32.96
N LEU A 28 -5.86 18.36 32.02
CA LEU A 28 -4.42 18.28 31.80
C LEU A 28 -3.76 19.57 32.30
N GLU A 29 -3.28 19.53 33.54
CA GLU A 29 -2.30 20.50 34.04
C GLU A 29 -1.00 20.30 33.26
N TYR A 30 -0.74 21.15 32.27
CA TYR A 30 0.56 21.24 31.61
C TYR A 30 1.43 22.27 32.36
N PRO A 31 2.66 21.91 32.79
CA PRO A 31 3.57 22.88 33.36
C PRO A 31 4.14 23.80 32.27
N HIS A 32 3.96 25.10 32.49
CA HIS A 32 4.64 26.28 31.96
C HIS A 32 5.44 26.19 30.63
N SER A 33 4.83 26.77 29.60
CA SER A 33 5.35 27.82 28.68
C SER A 33 6.85 27.80 28.31
N LEU A 34 7.13 27.49 27.05
CA LEU A 34 8.34 27.91 26.33
C LEU A 34 7.94 28.90 25.24
N ASP A 35 8.44 30.13 25.37
CA ASP A 35 8.31 31.21 24.39
C ASP A 35 9.06 30.86 23.10
N LEU A 36 8.36 30.91 21.96
CA LEU A 36 8.95 30.91 20.62
C LEU A 36 8.57 32.20 19.88
N PRO A 37 9.50 32.83 19.15
CA PRO A 37 9.27 34.11 18.48
C PRO A 37 8.43 33.96 17.19
N PRO A 38 7.77 35.05 16.74
CA PRO A 38 6.89 35.02 15.58
C PRO A 38 7.72 35.02 14.29
N SER A 39 7.53 34.01 13.45
CA SER A 39 8.12 33.97 12.11
C SER A 39 7.03 34.22 11.07
N SER A 40 6.88 35.47 10.67
CA SER A 40 6.07 35.88 9.52
C SER A 40 6.99 36.08 8.31
N ALA A 41 6.85 35.24 7.28
CA ALA A 41 7.34 35.56 5.95
C ALA A 41 6.54 34.79 4.87
N LEU A 42 6.19 35.55 3.83
CA LEU A 42 5.30 35.24 2.71
C LEU A 42 5.86 34.13 1.81
N PHE A 43 5.02 33.15 1.44
CA PHE A 43 5.33 32.16 0.41
C PHE A 43 4.96 32.69 -0.98
N ALA A 44 5.95 32.84 -1.84
CA ALA A 44 5.80 32.87 -3.29
C ALA A 44 5.89 31.42 -3.85
N PRO A 45 5.25 31.10 -4.99
CA PRO A 45 5.33 29.77 -5.59
C PRO A 45 6.73 29.53 -6.19
N MET A 46 7.39 28.44 -5.78
CA MET A 46 8.67 28.01 -6.37
C MET A 46 8.45 27.08 -7.58
N PRO A 47 9.23 27.25 -8.66
CA PRO A 47 9.25 26.30 -9.77
C PRO A 47 9.98 25.01 -9.38
N LEU A 48 9.48 23.87 -9.86
CA LEU A 48 10.13 22.57 -9.76
C LEU A 48 11.55 22.66 -10.34
N SER A 49 12.56 22.60 -9.47
CA SER A 49 13.97 22.57 -9.88
C SER A 49 14.37 21.17 -10.36
N PRO A 50 15.27 21.05 -11.35
CA PRO A 50 15.70 19.76 -11.87
C PRO A 50 16.62 19.04 -10.87
N LEU A 51 16.23 17.83 -10.46
CA LEU A 51 17.02 16.85 -9.71
C LEU A 51 18.40 16.68 -10.36
N SER A 52 19.42 17.34 -9.82
CA SER A 52 20.79 17.30 -10.34
C SER A 52 21.65 16.39 -9.49
N GLN A 53 22.17 15.33 -10.12
CA GLN A 53 23.32 14.48 -9.75
C GLN A 53 23.38 13.95 -8.31
N LEU A 54 22.47 13.04 -7.95
CA LEU A 54 22.69 12.13 -6.83
C LEU A 54 23.67 11.01 -7.24
N PRO A 55 24.50 10.49 -6.31
CA PRO A 55 25.34 9.33 -6.59
C PRO A 55 24.46 8.13 -7.02
N THR A 56 24.77 7.58 -8.19
CA THR A 56 24.06 6.42 -8.77
C THR A 56 24.93 5.18 -8.73
N THR A 57 24.35 4.04 -8.35
CA THR A 57 24.96 2.72 -8.54
C THR A 57 24.48 2.12 -9.86
N ASN A 58 25.39 1.60 -10.67
CA ASN A 58 25.07 0.89 -11.91
C ASN A 58 24.85 -0.60 -11.59
N ILE A 59 23.64 -1.12 -11.82
CA ILE A 59 23.38 -2.56 -11.79
C ILE A 59 23.30 -3.02 -13.25
N THR A 60 24.31 -3.79 -13.68
CA THR A 60 24.39 -4.32 -15.05
C THR A 60 23.82 -5.73 -15.07
N LEU A 61 22.80 -5.97 -15.89
CA LEU A 61 22.22 -7.30 -16.06
C LEU A 61 23.02 -8.10 -17.10
N GLY A 62 23.91 -8.99 -16.65
CA GLY A 62 24.55 -9.99 -17.50
C GLY A 62 23.51 -10.97 -18.06
N LYS A 63 23.69 -11.43 -19.31
CA LYS A 63 22.90 -12.57 -19.82
C LYS A 63 23.53 -13.86 -19.32
N ASP A 64 23.05 -14.36 -18.19
CA ASP A 64 23.34 -15.74 -17.82
C ASP A 64 22.45 -16.65 -18.67
N LYS A 65 23.08 -17.36 -19.62
CA LYS A 65 22.46 -18.49 -20.30
C LYS A 65 22.33 -19.62 -19.27
N GLU A 66 21.08 -19.98 -19.00
CA GLU A 66 20.60 -21.37 -18.84
C GLU A 66 21.63 -22.35 -18.25
N ASN A 67 21.62 -22.50 -16.93
CA ASN A 67 22.04 -23.74 -16.29
C ASN A 67 21.08 -24.04 -15.13
N GLN A 68 20.01 -24.76 -15.44
CA GLN A 68 19.03 -25.22 -14.46
C GLN A 68 18.98 -26.75 -14.48
N GLU A 69 20.08 -27.41 -14.10
CA GLU A 69 20.06 -28.81 -13.66
C GLU A 69 21.07 -29.01 -12.53
N ALA A 70 20.60 -28.91 -11.29
CA ALA A 70 21.18 -29.61 -10.13
C ALA A 70 20.14 -29.65 -8.99
N LEU A 71 19.13 -30.49 -9.17
CA LEU A 71 18.24 -30.89 -8.08
C LEU A 71 19.01 -31.79 -7.12
N VAL A 72 19.27 -31.30 -5.92
CA VAL A 72 19.83 -32.04 -4.79
C VAL A 72 18.89 -33.20 -4.44
N LYS A 73 19.27 -34.43 -4.81
CA LYS A 73 18.64 -35.66 -4.31
C LYS A 73 18.97 -35.81 -2.81
N SER A 74 17.98 -35.60 -1.97
CA SER A 74 18.05 -35.98 -0.55
C SER A 74 17.87 -37.51 -0.42
N PRO A 75 18.61 -38.20 0.48
CA PRO A 75 18.46 -39.63 0.71
C PRO A 75 17.19 -39.94 1.52
N PRO A 76 16.61 -41.16 1.37
CA PRO A 76 15.42 -41.56 2.12
C PRO A 76 15.73 -41.86 3.59
N PRO A 77 14.80 -41.61 4.52
CA PRO A 77 15.01 -41.96 5.93
C PRO A 77 14.86 -43.48 6.14
N ARG A 78 15.74 -44.03 6.98
CA ARG A 78 15.69 -45.40 7.51
C ARG A 78 14.49 -45.55 8.45
N ALA A 79 13.73 -46.61 8.24
CA ALA A 79 12.76 -47.13 9.19
C ALA A 79 13.48 -47.67 10.43
N GLY A 80 12.99 -47.30 11.61
CA GLY A 80 13.43 -47.81 12.90
C GLY A 80 12.29 -47.69 13.90
N ASP A 81 11.83 -48.84 14.38
CA ASP A 81 10.77 -49.03 15.37
C ASP A 81 11.10 -48.44 16.75
N ALA A 82 10.09 -47.88 17.42
CA ALA A 82 9.93 -47.96 18.88
C ALA A 82 8.47 -47.65 19.28
N PRO A 83 7.85 -48.42 20.20
CA PRO A 83 6.57 -48.09 20.79
C PRO A 83 6.76 -47.33 22.12
N GLY A 84 5.91 -46.34 22.38
CA GLY A 84 5.90 -45.63 23.65
C GLY A 84 4.75 -44.64 23.74
N GLN A 85 3.72 -45.05 24.48
CA GLN A 85 2.54 -44.26 24.86
C GLN A 85 2.95 -43.04 25.71
N HIS A 86 2.31 -41.88 25.49
CA HIS A 86 1.83 -41.01 26.58
C HIS A 86 0.84 -39.97 26.05
N GLU A 87 -0.28 -39.86 26.76
CA GLU A 87 -1.41 -38.96 26.55
C GLU A 87 -1.06 -37.47 26.79
N GLY A 88 -1.80 -36.60 26.10
CA GLY A 88 -2.15 -35.27 26.60
C GLY A 88 -1.56 -34.08 25.84
N ALA A 89 -2.37 -33.44 24.97
CA ALA A 89 -2.42 -31.97 24.83
C ALA A 89 -3.47 -31.53 23.77
N SER A 90 -4.09 -30.40 24.08
CA SER A 90 -5.19 -29.65 23.47
C SER A 90 -5.13 -29.39 21.95
N PRO A 91 -6.29 -29.12 21.30
CA PRO A 91 -6.35 -28.83 19.86
C PRO A 91 -5.93 -27.38 19.53
N PRO A 92 -5.19 -27.14 18.43
CA PRO A 92 -4.95 -25.80 17.93
C PRO A 92 -6.14 -25.34 17.06
N LEU A 93 -6.87 -24.35 17.53
CA LEU A 93 -7.77 -23.55 16.69
C LEU A 93 -6.91 -22.53 15.92
N SER A 94 -6.66 -22.80 14.65
CA SER A 94 -6.26 -21.77 13.67
C SER A 94 -7.06 -22.03 12.40
N ARG A 95 -8.29 -21.52 12.41
CA ARG A 95 -9.19 -21.56 11.28
C ARG A 95 -8.93 -20.30 10.45
N THR A 96 -8.11 -20.43 9.41
CA THR A 96 -7.99 -19.42 8.36
C THR A 96 -9.36 -19.28 7.69
N LEU A 97 -10.10 -18.23 8.04
CA LEU A 97 -11.37 -17.90 7.39
C LEU A 97 -11.07 -17.33 6.00
N LEU A 98 -11.24 -18.16 4.97
CA LEU A 98 -11.41 -17.70 3.60
C LEU A 98 -12.68 -16.85 3.54
N LEU A 99 -12.53 -15.53 3.48
CA LEU A 99 -13.65 -14.63 3.20
C LEU A 99 -14.19 -14.92 1.78
N PRO A 100 -15.53 -14.99 1.60
CA PRO A 100 -16.12 -15.12 0.29
C PRO A 100 -15.78 -13.87 -0.54
N GLN A 101 -15.24 -14.07 -1.75
CA GLN A 101 -15.11 -12.99 -2.71
C GLN A 101 -16.52 -12.54 -3.12
N ILE A 102 -16.93 -11.37 -2.63
CA ILE A 102 -18.16 -10.72 -3.05
C ILE A 102 -17.88 -10.10 -4.43
N LEU A 103 -18.42 -10.72 -5.48
CA LEU A 103 -18.50 -10.09 -6.80
C LEU A 103 -19.41 -8.85 -6.68
N PRO A 104 -18.95 -7.65 -7.10
CA PRO A 104 -19.82 -6.49 -7.10
C PRO A 104 -20.99 -6.71 -8.07
N PRO A 105 -22.18 -6.15 -7.80
CA PRO A 105 -23.30 -6.18 -8.74
C PRO A 105 -22.88 -5.54 -10.06
N SER A 106 -23.17 -6.22 -11.16
CA SER A 106 -22.90 -5.76 -12.53
C SER A 106 -23.53 -4.39 -12.76
N VAL A 107 -22.72 -3.34 -12.79
CA VAL A 107 -23.19 -2.01 -13.20
C VAL A 107 -23.47 -2.08 -14.71
N PRO A 108 -24.66 -1.70 -15.19
CA PRO A 108 -24.99 -1.76 -16.61
C PRO A 108 -24.19 -0.70 -17.39
N CYS A 109 -23.06 -1.10 -17.96
CA CYS A 109 -22.38 -0.33 -18.99
C CYS A 109 -23.16 -0.52 -20.31
N ALA A 110 -23.61 0.58 -20.91
CA ALA A 110 -24.29 0.58 -22.20
C ALA A 110 -23.46 -0.17 -23.27
N GLU A 111 -24.03 -1.23 -23.84
CA GLU A 111 -23.41 -2.02 -24.92
C GLU A 111 -23.29 -1.17 -26.19
N ILE A 112 -22.09 -1.17 -26.81
CA ILE A 112 -21.83 -0.52 -28.10
C ILE A 112 -21.57 -1.61 -29.16
N PRO A 113 -22.11 -1.50 -30.38
CA PRO A 113 -21.95 -2.51 -31.43
C PRO A 113 -20.50 -2.64 -31.92
N LEU A 114 -20.00 -3.86 -31.97
CA LEU A 114 -18.68 -4.24 -32.50
C LEU A 114 -18.58 -3.94 -34.01
N ARG A 115 -17.63 -3.07 -34.39
CA ARG A 115 -17.30 -2.74 -35.78
C ARG A 115 -16.40 -3.86 -36.37
N ARG A 116 -16.82 -4.43 -37.50
CA ARG A 116 -16.15 -5.53 -38.21
C ARG A 116 -14.73 -5.16 -38.69
N LYS A 117 -13.84 -6.15 -38.61
CA LYS A 117 -12.42 -6.15 -39.01
C LYS A 117 -12.32 -6.43 -40.53
N PRO A 118 -11.46 -5.75 -41.30
CA PRO A 118 -11.24 -6.11 -42.70
C PRO A 118 -10.24 -7.27 -42.83
N GLU A 119 -10.58 -8.21 -43.72
CA GLU A 119 -9.75 -9.33 -44.16
C GLU A 119 -8.54 -8.85 -44.96
N ILE A 120 -7.37 -9.44 -44.67
CA ILE A 120 -6.15 -9.23 -45.45
C ILE A 120 -5.85 -10.52 -46.21
N SER A 121 -5.82 -10.36 -47.54
CA SER A 121 -5.49 -11.36 -48.55
C SER A 121 -4.05 -11.83 -48.45
N SER A 122 -3.85 -13.14 -48.62
CA SER A 122 -2.59 -13.87 -48.57
C SER A 122 -2.08 -14.23 -49.97
N SER A 123 -0.77 -14.07 -50.21
CA SER A 123 -0.05 -14.75 -51.29
C SER A 123 1.40 -15.07 -50.88
N PRO A 124 1.95 -16.26 -51.23
CA PRO A 124 3.27 -16.69 -50.80
C PRO A 124 4.33 -16.49 -51.90
N HIS A 125 5.51 -16.00 -51.52
CA HIS A 125 6.71 -16.14 -52.33
C HIS A 125 7.87 -16.63 -51.45
N LEU A 126 8.28 -17.87 -51.72
CA LEU A 126 9.45 -18.54 -51.15
C LEU A 126 10.72 -18.02 -51.81
N LEU A 127 11.59 -17.35 -51.05
CA LEU A 127 12.99 -17.16 -51.39
C LEU A 127 13.84 -17.46 -50.14
N SER A 128 14.67 -18.50 -50.25
CA SER A 128 15.70 -18.87 -49.27
C SER A 128 16.66 -17.70 -49.04
N ARG A 129 16.63 -17.15 -47.83
CA ARG A 129 17.48 -16.04 -47.41
C ARG A 129 18.45 -16.55 -46.34
N THR A 130 19.74 -16.52 -46.66
CA THR A 130 20.85 -16.80 -45.76
C THR A 130 20.74 -15.91 -44.51
N ALA A 131 20.68 -16.53 -43.33
CA ALA A 131 20.35 -15.84 -42.08
C ALA A 131 21.51 -14.92 -41.63
N PRO A 132 21.31 -13.59 -41.54
CA PRO A 132 22.32 -12.69 -40.99
C PRO A 132 22.50 -12.95 -39.49
N ALA A 133 23.74 -12.84 -39.01
CA ALA A 133 24.09 -12.97 -37.60
C ALA A 133 23.15 -12.12 -36.74
N SER A 134 22.43 -12.78 -35.82
CA SER A 134 21.41 -12.12 -35.00
C SER A 134 22.05 -11.01 -34.17
N PRO A 135 21.58 -9.75 -34.27
CA PRO A 135 22.11 -8.66 -33.47
C PRO A 135 21.99 -9.00 -31.99
N SER A 136 23.11 -8.95 -31.27
CA SER A 136 23.14 -9.20 -29.84
C SER A 136 22.23 -8.20 -29.14
N LYS A 137 21.12 -8.67 -28.53
CA LYS A 137 20.17 -7.78 -27.82
C LYS A 137 20.95 -6.88 -26.84
N PRO A 138 20.69 -5.56 -26.83
CA PRO A 138 21.39 -4.61 -25.98
C PRO A 138 21.26 -4.99 -24.51
N VAL A 139 22.38 -4.90 -23.78
CA VAL A 139 22.41 -5.05 -22.32
C VAL A 139 21.80 -3.79 -21.71
N MET A 140 20.67 -3.92 -21.02
CA MET A 140 20.07 -2.79 -20.30
C MET A 140 20.84 -2.55 -18.99
N SER A 141 21.49 -1.40 -18.89
CA SER A 141 22.08 -0.91 -17.64
C SER A 141 21.05 -0.04 -16.92
N TYR A 142 20.72 -0.37 -15.67
CA TYR A 142 19.86 0.45 -14.83
C TYR A 142 20.71 1.20 -13.80
N LYS A 143 20.48 2.51 -13.70
CA LYS A 143 21.09 3.36 -12.69
C LYS A 143 20.06 3.67 -11.62
N PHE A 144 20.28 3.17 -10.41
CA PHE A 144 19.45 3.49 -9.27
C PHE A 144 20.20 4.46 -8.34
N PRO A 145 19.51 5.45 -7.75
CA PRO A 145 20.14 6.29 -6.74
C PRO A 145 20.52 5.43 -5.52
N ARG A 146 21.64 5.75 -4.88
CA ARG A 146 22.08 4.99 -3.70
C ARG A 146 21.09 5.12 -2.53
N SER A 147 20.40 6.25 -2.42
CA SER A 147 19.38 6.53 -1.40
C SER A 147 18.09 7.02 -2.04
N LEU A 148 16.94 6.77 -1.41
CA LEU A 148 15.68 7.36 -1.84
C LEU A 148 15.62 8.82 -1.37
N PRO A 149 15.56 9.80 -2.28
CA PRO A 149 15.44 11.19 -1.88
C PRO A 149 14.10 11.44 -1.20
N ARG A 150 14.12 12.09 -0.04
CA ARG A 150 12.89 12.58 0.62
C ARG A 150 12.72 14.06 0.28
N PRO A 151 11.85 14.43 -0.67
CA PRO A 151 11.59 15.84 -0.96
C PRO A 151 10.95 16.51 0.27
N PRO A 152 11.07 17.85 0.41
CA PRO A 152 10.30 18.59 1.39
C PRO A 152 8.81 18.30 1.19
N ILE A 153 8.15 17.79 2.23
CA ILE A 153 6.72 17.47 2.19
C ILE A 153 6.00 18.62 2.89
N PRO A 154 4.98 19.22 2.26
CA PRO A 154 4.22 20.26 2.94
C PRO A 154 3.43 19.65 4.11
N ARG A 155 3.17 20.49 5.10
CA ARG A 155 2.28 20.12 6.19
C ARG A 155 0.87 19.93 5.65
N VAL A 156 0.13 19.04 6.29
CA VAL A 156 -1.30 18.88 6.08
C VAL A 156 -2.00 20.22 6.35
N SER A 157 -2.96 20.57 5.49
CA SER A 157 -3.73 21.81 5.64
C SER A 157 -4.76 21.70 6.77
N ASP A 158 -4.73 22.64 7.71
CA ASP A 158 -5.75 22.77 8.75
C ASP A 158 -7.16 22.94 8.16
N ALA A 159 -7.27 23.60 7.00
CA ALA A 159 -8.53 23.74 6.29
C ALA A 159 -9.05 22.39 5.77
N ALA A 160 -8.17 21.47 5.35
CA ALA A 160 -8.56 20.12 4.94
C ALA A 160 -9.02 19.29 6.14
N ILE A 161 -8.37 19.45 7.30
CA ILE A 161 -8.79 18.81 8.56
C ILE A 161 -10.17 19.34 8.98
N ALA A 162 -10.36 20.66 9.01
CA ALA A 162 -11.63 21.30 9.38
C ALA A 162 -12.77 20.99 8.38
N ALA A 163 -12.43 20.69 7.13
CA ALA A 163 -13.41 20.28 6.13
C ALA A 163 -13.99 18.89 6.39
N VAL A 164 -13.25 18.01 7.08
CA VAL A 164 -13.73 16.70 7.54
C VAL A 164 -14.50 16.86 8.84
N ASP A 165 -13.89 17.48 9.85
CA ASP A 165 -14.57 17.82 11.09
C ASP A 165 -13.93 19.06 11.74
N LYS A 166 -14.77 20.08 11.94
CA LYS A 166 -14.37 21.35 12.57
C LYS A 166 -13.87 21.17 14.01
N ASN A 167 -14.30 20.12 14.71
CA ASN A 167 -13.84 19.81 16.07
C ASN A 167 -12.39 19.34 16.12
N LEU A 168 -11.82 18.96 14.98
CA LEU A 168 -10.41 18.59 14.87
C LEU A 168 -9.50 19.81 14.68
N LEU A 169 -10.06 20.99 14.44
CA LEU A 169 -9.29 22.22 14.27
C LEU A 169 -8.51 22.55 15.55
N GLY A 170 -7.21 22.81 15.40
CA GLY A 170 -6.31 23.12 16.51
C GLY A 170 -5.80 21.89 17.28
N ILE A 171 -6.27 20.68 16.97
CA ILE A 171 -5.67 19.46 17.51
C ILE A 171 -4.35 19.19 16.77
N PRO A 172 -3.22 19.00 17.48
CA PRO A 172 -1.95 18.67 16.84
C PRO A 172 -2.06 17.43 15.95
N ILE A 173 -1.54 17.51 14.73
CA ILE A 173 -1.68 16.44 13.73
C ILE A 173 -1.04 15.14 14.21
N GLU A 174 0.05 15.21 14.96
CA GLU A 174 0.74 14.06 15.54
C GLU A 174 -0.16 13.32 16.53
N TYR A 175 -0.96 14.05 17.31
CA TYR A 175 -1.93 13.46 18.22
C TYR A 175 -3.04 12.71 17.46
N LEU A 176 -3.58 13.32 16.39
CA LEU A 176 -4.57 12.66 15.52
C LEU A 176 -4.02 11.37 14.94
N ARG A 177 -2.81 11.42 14.35
CA ARG A 177 -2.14 10.25 13.75
C ARG A 177 -1.89 9.14 14.78
N HIS A 178 -1.46 9.51 15.99
CA HIS A 178 -1.24 8.56 17.09
C HIS A 178 -2.55 7.89 17.51
N LYS A 179 -3.64 8.66 17.64
CA LYS A 179 -4.95 8.13 17.99
C LYS A 179 -5.50 7.21 16.90
N LEU A 180 -5.44 7.62 15.64
CA LEU A 180 -5.88 6.81 14.50
C LEU A 180 -5.20 5.44 14.44
N LYS A 181 -3.90 5.36 14.78
CA LYS A 181 -3.17 4.09 14.82
C LYS A 181 -3.86 3.02 15.68
N ASN A 182 -4.47 3.40 16.81
CA ASN A 182 -5.11 2.46 17.73
C ASN A 182 -6.50 2.00 17.24
N HIS A 183 -7.12 2.73 16.31
CA HIS A 183 -8.47 2.43 15.82
C HIS A 183 -8.50 1.87 14.40
N ALA A 184 -7.44 2.07 13.63
CA ALA A 184 -7.44 1.82 12.20
C ALA A 184 -7.30 0.32 11.82
N GLU A 185 -6.72 -0.54 12.67
CA GLU A 185 -6.70 -2.00 12.43
C GLU A 185 -8.12 -2.59 12.30
N ASN A 186 -9.06 -2.03 13.06
CA ASN A 186 -10.45 -2.44 13.06
C ASN A 186 -11.22 -2.00 11.80
N GLY A 187 -10.75 -0.95 11.11
CA GLY A 187 -11.40 -0.42 9.90
C GLY A 187 -11.07 -1.24 8.65
N LEU A 188 -9.96 -1.98 8.64
CA LEU A 188 -9.51 -2.73 7.47
C LEU A 188 -10.36 -3.98 7.20
N ALA A 189 -10.92 -4.61 8.24
CA ALA A 189 -11.67 -5.87 8.12
C ALA A 189 -12.98 -5.76 7.31
N ALA A 190 -13.52 -4.55 7.17
CA ALA A 190 -14.74 -4.28 6.40
C ALA A 190 -14.47 -3.88 4.94
N VAL A 191 -13.20 -3.84 4.52
CA VAL A 191 -12.80 -3.14 3.31
C VAL A 191 -12.04 -4.05 2.35
N THR A 192 -12.67 -4.38 1.22
CA THR A 192 -12.02 -5.08 0.11
C THR A 192 -11.77 -4.10 -1.02
N ALA A 193 -10.52 -4.01 -1.49
CA ALA A 193 -10.21 -3.26 -2.70
C ALA A 193 -10.84 -3.95 -3.91
N THR A 194 -11.46 -3.17 -4.80
CA THR A 194 -12.13 -3.68 -6.00
C THR A 194 -11.54 -3.04 -7.26
N PRO A 195 -11.18 -3.81 -8.29
CA PRO A 195 -10.76 -3.24 -9.57
C PRO A 195 -11.88 -2.39 -10.18
N VAL A 196 -11.52 -1.26 -10.81
CA VAL A 196 -12.48 -0.53 -11.64
C VAL A 196 -12.77 -1.39 -12.87
N PRO A 197 -14.05 -1.60 -13.26
CA PRO A 197 -14.38 -2.37 -14.45
C PRO A 197 -13.66 -1.80 -15.69
N PRO A 198 -13.07 -2.66 -16.54
CA PRO A 198 -12.53 -2.20 -17.82
C PRO A 198 -13.69 -1.58 -18.61
N ASN A 199 -13.49 -0.38 -19.17
CA ASN A 199 -14.45 0.41 -19.96
C ASN A 199 -15.35 1.42 -19.21
N CYS A 200 -15.13 1.68 -17.91
CA CYS A 200 -15.72 2.86 -17.28
C CYS A 200 -15.14 4.15 -17.91
N ARG A 201 -15.86 4.74 -18.88
CA ARG A 201 -15.48 6.01 -19.53
C ARG A 201 -15.52 7.20 -18.56
N SER A 202 -16.35 7.10 -17.54
CA SER A 202 -16.49 8.05 -16.44
C SER A 202 -16.59 7.26 -15.14
N LEU A 203 -15.91 7.72 -14.10
CA LEU A 203 -16.14 7.21 -12.76
C LEU A 203 -17.53 7.68 -12.29
N PRO A 204 -18.31 6.82 -11.60
CA PRO A 204 -19.53 7.27 -10.96
C PRO A 204 -19.17 8.28 -9.86
N GLU A 205 -20.04 9.26 -9.60
CA GLU A 205 -19.85 10.20 -8.48
C GLU A 205 -20.03 9.53 -7.12
N GLU A 206 -20.82 8.45 -7.09
CA GLU A 206 -21.14 7.68 -5.91
C GLU A 206 -21.07 6.18 -6.18
N LEU A 207 -20.72 5.41 -5.15
CA LEU A 207 -20.76 3.96 -5.18
C LEU A 207 -21.60 3.46 -4.01
N THR A 208 -22.62 2.67 -4.35
CA THR A 208 -23.46 2.00 -3.36
C THR A 208 -22.80 0.71 -2.89
N LEU A 209 -22.48 0.64 -1.60
CA LEU A 209 -21.94 -0.55 -0.94
C LEU A 209 -23.05 -1.30 -0.20
N LEU A 210 -22.99 -2.63 -0.26
CA LEU A 210 -23.77 -3.52 0.59
C LEU A 210 -22.91 -3.97 1.76
N VAL A 211 -23.30 -3.61 2.96
CA VAL A 211 -22.57 -3.93 4.19
C VAL A 211 -23.37 -4.93 5.01
N SER A 212 -22.76 -6.09 5.29
CA SER A 212 -23.39 -7.16 6.05
C SER A 212 -22.95 -7.11 7.52
N GLY A 213 -23.90 -7.33 8.43
CA GLY A 213 -23.64 -7.52 9.87
C GLY A 213 -23.46 -6.24 10.69
N ASP A 214 -22.85 -6.40 11.88
CA ASP A 214 -22.75 -5.37 12.92
C ASP A 214 -21.65 -4.32 12.67
N GLN A 215 -21.04 -4.30 11.48
CA GLN A 215 -19.97 -3.36 11.10
C GLN A 215 -20.46 -1.94 10.80
N LYS A 216 -21.71 -1.60 11.20
CA LYS A 216 -22.34 -0.31 10.90
C LYS A 216 -21.61 0.88 11.51
N SER A 217 -20.90 0.68 12.62
CA SER A 217 -20.19 1.76 13.33
C SER A 217 -18.86 2.17 12.69
N ARG A 218 -18.43 1.49 11.62
CA ARG A 218 -17.08 1.64 11.03
C ARG A 218 -17.11 1.67 9.51
N LEU A 219 -18.13 2.34 8.98
CA LEU A 219 -18.30 2.48 7.54
C LEU A 219 -17.26 3.45 6.98
N PRO A 220 -16.62 3.11 5.85
CA PRO A 220 -15.79 4.07 5.15
C PRO A 220 -16.64 5.25 4.70
N THR A 221 -16.05 6.43 4.72
CA THR A 221 -16.71 7.69 4.32
C THR A 221 -16.65 7.95 2.82
N HIS A 222 -15.64 7.40 2.13
CA HIS A 222 -15.32 7.69 0.74
C HIS A 222 -14.81 6.44 0.03
N ILE A 223 -14.92 6.41 -1.29
CA ILE A 223 -14.19 5.49 -2.16
C ILE A 223 -13.09 6.26 -2.88
N ILE A 224 -11.83 5.92 -2.61
CA ILE A 224 -10.69 6.44 -3.38
C ILE A 224 -10.43 5.56 -4.58
N VAL A 225 -10.40 6.14 -5.77
CA VAL A 225 -9.97 5.46 -6.98
C VAL A 225 -8.54 5.86 -7.28
N ALA A 226 -7.59 4.98 -6.97
CA ALA A 226 -6.21 5.14 -7.38
C ALA A 226 -6.11 4.84 -8.88
N MET A 227 -5.91 5.88 -9.68
CA MET A 227 -5.85 5.79 -11.14
C MET A 227 -4.45 6.02 -11.67
N ASP A 228 -4.19 5.52 -12.87
CA ASP A 228 -3.03 5.95 -13.63
C ASP A 228 -3.12 7.45 -13.99
N LEU A 229 -2.00 8.02 -14.43
CA LEU A 229 -1.93 9.44 -14.81
C LEU A 229 -2.85 9.79 -15.99
N ASP A 230 -3.14 8.81 -16.85
CA ASP A 230 -4.02 8.95 -18.01
C ASP A 230 -5.52 8.85 -17.64
N GLY A 231 -5.84 8.40 -16.42
CA GLY A 231 -7.21 8.11 -15.97
C GLY A 231 -7.87 6.91 -16.66
N LYS A 232 -7.10 5.99 -17.26
CA LYS A 232 -7.62 4.85 -18.04
C LYS A 232 -7.86 3.61 -17.21
N SER A 233 -7.07 3.42 -16.16
CA SER A 233 -7.16 2.25 -15.28
C SER A 233 -7.03 2.68 -13.82
N GLY A 234 -7.65 1.92 -12.93
CA GLY A 234 -7.56 2.20 -11.50
C GLY A 234 -8.12 1.09 -10.61
N THR A 235 -7.95 1.26 -9.31
CA THR A 235 -8.48 0.37 -8.28
C THR A 235 -9.16 1.20 -7.20
N MET A 236 -10.32 0.74 -6.73
CA MET A 236 -11.14 1.40 -5.72
C MET A 236 -10.76 0.91 -4.31
N PHE A 237 -10.63 1.86 -3.39
CA PHE A 237 -10.24 1.65 -2.00
C PHE A 237 -11.18 2.44 -1.08
N PRO A 238 -12.02 1.76 -0.29
CA PRO A 238 -12.80 2.43 0.73
C PRO A 238 -11.92 3.08 1.80
N PHE A 239 -12.20 4.34 2.16
CA PHE A 239 -11.40 5.12 3.11
C PHE A 239 -12.25 5.92 4.10
N HIS A 240 -11.71 6.10 5.30
CA HIS A 240 -12.09 7.15 6.22
C HIS A 240 -11.32 8.42 5.83
N ASP A 241 -12.03 9.49 5.54
CA ASP A 241 -11.48 10.80 5.18
C ASP A 241 -10.49 11.31 6.23
N VAL A 242 -10.76 11.12 7.51
CA VAL A 242 -9.87 11.50 8.61
C VAL A 242 -8.49 10.85 8.48
N VAL A 243 -8.40 9.59 8.01
CA VAL A 243 -7.11 8.92 7.77
C VAL A 243 -6.39 9.56 6.59
N LEU A 244 -7.12 9.93 5.54
CA LEU A 244 -6.56 10.56 4.35
C LEU A 244 -6.05 11.97 4.65
N VAL A 245 -6.91 12.84 5.15
CA VAL A 245 -6.55 14.24 5.39
C VAL A 245 -5.47 14.37 6.44
N THR A 246 -5.38 13.48 7.42
CA THR A 246 -4.32 13.55 8.44
C THR A 246 -2.95 13.11 7.93
N HIS A 247 -2.90 12.32 6.86
CA HIS A 247 -1.66 11.73 6.36
C HIS A 247 -1.17 12.29 5.03
N CYS A 248 -2.05 12.84 4.19
CA CYS A 248 -1.72 13.23 2.83
C CYS A 248 -1.93 14.74 2.63
N ALA A 249 -0.86 15.48 2.34
CA ALA A 249 -0.93 16.92 2.13
C ALA A 249 -1.41 17.34 0.73
N HIS A 250 -1.37 16.45 -0.26
CA HIS A 250 -1.71 16.74 -1.66
C HIS A 250 -3.00 16.06 -2.13
N LEU A 251 -3.93 15.79 -1.22
CA LEU A 251 -5.22 15.22 -1.62
C LEU A 251 -6.04 16.24 -2.43
N PRO A 252 -6.80 15.76 -3.43
CA PRO A 252 -7.88 16.57 -3.98
C PRO A 252 -8.88 16.89 -2.86
N PRO A 253 -9.61 18.03 -2.95
CA PRO A 253 -10.69 18.33 -2.02
C PRO A 253 -11.68 17.16 -1.94
N LEU A 254 -11.95 16.70 -0.72
CA LEU A 254 -12.92 15.63 -0.48
C LEU A 254 -14.33 16.24 -0.49
N PRO A 255 -15.30 15.64 -1.21
CA PRO A 255 -16.67 16.13 -1.25
C PRO A 255 -17.29 16.04 0.14
N GLN A 256 -17.70 17.19 0.69
CA GLN A 256 -18.44 17.21 1.95
C GLN A 256 -19.83 16.65 1.72
N ARG A 257 -20.17 15.59 2.44
CA ARG A 257 -21.54 15.08 2.50
C ARG A 257 -21.98 14.91 3.94
N PRO A 258 -23.27 15.11 4.23
CA PRO A 258 -23.83 14.61 5.48
C PRO A 258 -23.54 13.11 5.56
N ASN A 259 -23.21 12.63 6.77
CA ASN A 259 -22.90 11.22 7.01
C ASN A 259 -23.92 10.34 6.29
N PRO A 260 -23.46 9.33 5.52
CA PRO A 260 -24.35 8.55 4.68
C PRO A 260 -25.41 7.90 5.57
N THR A 261 -26.68 8.25 5.37
CA THR A 261 -27.77 7.67 6.15
C THR A 261 -27.91 6.20 5.73
N PRO A 262 -27.62 5.25 6.63
CA PRO A 262 -27.64 3.84 6.27
C PRO A 262 -29.08 3.40 6.04
N GLU A 263 -29.40 2.94 4.82
CA GLU A 263 -30.72 2.35 4.55
C GLU A 263 -30.69 0.87 4.97
N VAL A 264 -31.45 0.53 6.00
CA VAL A 264 -31.54 -0.85 6.51
C VAL A 264 -32.51 -1.65 5.64
N LYS A 265 -32.01 -2.73 5.02
CA LYS A 265 -32.84 -3.68 4.27
C LYS A 265 -33.34 -4.81 5.15
N ALA A 266 -34.43 -5.46 4.72
CA ALA A 266 -35.14 -6.52 5.45
C ALA A 266 -34.29 -7.75 5.85
N ASN A 267 -33.08 -7.90 5.29
CA ASN A 267 -32.14 -9.00 5.55
C ASN A 267 -30.98 -8.60 6.50
N SER A 268 -31.13 -7.54 7.28
CA SER A 268 -30.08 -6.98 8.14
C SER A 268 -28.83 -6.49 7.38
N SER A 269 -28.89 -6.40 6.05
CA SER A 269 -27.87 -5.71 5.28
C SER A 269 -28.14 -4.21 5.26
N THR A 270 -27.06 -3.44 5.28
CA THR A 270 -27.13 -1.98 5.23
C THR A 270 -26.60 -1.53 3.88
N VAL A 271 -27.36 -0.68 3.21
CA VAL A 271 -26.90 -0.05 1.97
C VAL A 271 -26.40 1.35 2.27
N VAL A 272 -25.20 1.64 1.77
CA VAL A 272 -24.49 2.89 2.04
C VAL A 272 -24.03 3.45 0.71
N SER A 273 -24.41 4.69 0.38
CA SER A 273 -23.88 5.38 -0.80
C SER A 273 -22.68 6.24 -0.40
N LEU A 274 -21.54 6.03 -1.04
CA LEU A 274 -20.30 6.72 -0.73
C LEU A 274 -19.80 7.54 -1.91
N PRO A 275 -19.33 8.78 -1.70
CA PRO A 275 -18.71 9.56 -2.76
C PRO A 275 -17.44 8.89 -3.27
N VAL A 276 -17.23 8.98 -4.59
CA VAL A 276 -16.06 8.43 -5.28
C VAL A 276 -15.10 9.58 -5.61
N VAL A 277 -13.86 9.46 -5.13
CA VAL A 277 -12.82 10.48 -5.33
C VAL A 277 -11.67 9.85 -6.10
N ALA A 278 -11.37 10.44 -7.25
CA ALA A 278 -10.31 9.95 -8.12
C ALA A 278 -8.96 10.59 -7.76
N VAL A 279 -7.94 9.76 -7.58
CA VAL A 279 -6.57 10.20 -7.30
C VAL A 279 -5.64 9.61 -8.35
N ARG A 280 -4.98 10.47 -9.12
CA ARG A 280 -4.01 10.05 -10.14
C ARG A 280 -2.66 9.80 -9.50
N LEU A 281 -2.03 8.67 -9.82
CA LEU A 281 -0.77 8.22 -9.25
C LEU A 281 0.17 7.72 -10.34
N PRO A 282 1.50 7.82 -10.16
CA PRO A 282 2.46 7.26 -11.10
C PRO A 282 2.38 5.73 -11.20
N LYS A 283 2.03 5.06 -10.10
CA LYS A 283 1.94 3.60 -9.98
C LYS A 283 0.71 3.17 -9.16
N PRO A 284 -0.52 3.36 -9.67
CA PRO A 284 -1.76 3.14 -8.91
C PRO A 284 -1.87 1.73 -8.31
N GLU A 285 -1.32 0.71 -8.97
CA GLU A 285 -1.31 -0.69 -8.52
C GLU A 285 -0.57 -0.89 -7.17
N LEU A 286 0.30 0.05 -6.80
CA LEU A 286 1.06 0.04 -5.56
C LEU A 286 0.36 0.81 -4.42
N PHE A 287 -0.75 1.50 -4.71
CA PHE A 287 -1.50 2.25 -3.70
C PHE A 287 -2.02 1.36 -2.57
N LYS A 288 -2.27 0.07 -2.83
CA LYS A 288 -2.63 -0.91 -1.80
C LYS A 288 -1.62 -0.99 -0.64
N PHE A 289 -0.34 -0.75 -0.90
CA PHE A 289 0.69 -0.73 0.15
C PHE A 289 0.54 0.50 1.06
N ILE A 290 0.24 1.66 0.46
CA ILE A 290 -0.06 2.89 1.19
C ILE A 290 -1.34 2.71 1.99
N PHE A 291 -2.41 2.21 1.37
CA PHE A 291 -3.68 1.90 2.02
C PHE A 291 -3.47 1.01 3.26
N ASN A 292 -2.85 -0.15 3.09
CA ASN A 292 -2.60 -1.08 4.20
C ASN A 292 -1.73 -0.45 5.29
N TYR A 293 -0.70 0.33 4.92
CA TYR A 293 0.18 0.97 5.88
C TYR A 293 -0.52 2.09 6.65
N LEU A 294 -1.31 2.95 5.99
CA LEU A 294 -1.99 4.06 6.67
C LEU A 294 -2.97 3.56 7.73
N TYR A 295 -3.63 2.42 7.49
CA TYR A 295 -4.51 1.80 8.47
C TYR A 295 -3.77 1.02 9.56
N SER A 296 -2.79 0.20 9.21
CA SER A 296 -2.12 -0.66 10.21
C SER A 296 -1.01 0.05 10.98
N LYS A 297 -0.42 1.09 10.38
CA LYS A 297 0.87 1.70 10.80
C LYS A 297 1.96 0.66 11.08
N ASN A 298 1.87 -0.49 10.42
CA ASN A 298 2.73 -1.64 10.65
C ASN A 298 3.85 -1.65 9.61
N SER A 299 5.00 -1.10 9.99
CA SER A 299 6.20 -1.07 9.14
C SER A 299 6.70 -2.49 8.82
N SER A 300 6.55 -3.45 9.73
CA SER A 300 6.97 -4.84 9.50
C SER A 300 6.13 -5.50 8.40
N ASN A 301 4.82 -5.26 8.39
CA ASN A 301 3.94 -5.73 7.31
C ASN A 301 4.27 -5.06 5.97
N LEU A 302 4.59 -3.76 5.99
CA LEU A 302 5.05 -3.10 4.77
C LEU A 302 6.36 -3.70 4.27
N LEU A 303 7.33 -3.92 5.16
CA LEU A 303 8.62 -4.52 4.81
C LEU A 303 8.47 -5.93 4.25
N SER A 304 7.59 -6.77 4.80
CA SER A 304 7.34 -8.12 4.25
C SER A 304 6.67 -8.07 2.87
N MET A 305 5.89 -7.02 2.56
CA MET A 305 5.35 -6.81 1.22
C MET A 305 6.40 -6.31 0.21
N LEU A 306 7.39 -5.54 0.66
CA LEU A 306 8.43 -4.95 -0.20
C LEU A 306 9.63 -5.88 -0.41
N ILE A 307 10.02 -6.62 0.63
CA ILE A 307 11.17 -7.51 0.64
C ILE A 307 10.65 -8.95 0.55
N PRO A 308 10.86 -9.65 -0.57
CA PRO A 308 10.30 -10.98 -0.79
C PRO A 308 11.05 -12.10 -0.05
N LEU A 309 11.55 -11.88 1.16
CA LEU A 309 12.23 -12.94 1.92
C LEU A 309 11.22 -13.83 2.65
N PRO A 310 11.39 -15.16 2.62
CA PRO A 310 10.66 -16.02 3.55
C PRO A 310 11.08 -15.68 4.99
N PRO A 311 10.17 -15.79 5.97
CA PRO A 311 10.50 -15.48 7.38
C PRO A 311 11.73 -16.22 7.91
N SER A 312 12.00 -17.43 7.40
CA SER A 312 13.17 -18.25 7.75
C SER A 312 14.51 -17.71 7.26
N ALA A 313 14.51 -16.85 6.23
CA ALA A 313 15.73 -16.26 5.69
C ALA A 313 16.10 -14.93 6.36
N ILE A 314 15.20 -14.39 7.19
CA ILE A 314 15.48 -13.19 7.98
C ILE A 314 16.25 -13.65 9.22
N PRO A 315 17.49 -13.17 9.44
CA PRO A 315 18.23 -13.53 10.64
C PRO A 315 17.42 -13.11 11.87
N SER A 316 17.14 -14.05 12.77
CA SER A 316 16.48 -13.70 14.04
C SER A 316 17.35 -12.69 14.78
N ARG A 317 16.74 -11.61 15.24
CA ARG A 317 17.40 -10.59 16.07
C ARG A 317 17.67 -11.10 17.50
N ASP A 318 17.20 -12.31 17.81
CA ASP A 318 17.28 -12.96 19.10
C ASP A 318 18.69 -13.51 19.35
N SER A 319 19.62 -12.62 19.68
CA SER A 319 20.86 -12.97 20.37
C SER A 319 21.42 -11.71 20.99
N ALA A 320 21.67 -11.74 22.30
CA ALA A 320 22.22 -10.67 23.12
C ALA A 320 23.63 -10.18 22.71
N SER A 321 24.12 -10.53 21.52
CA SER A 321 25.32 -9.94 20.93
C SER A 321 24.97 -8.60 20.28
N ALA A 322 25.65 -7.54 20.71
CA ALA A 322 25.60 -6.21 20.12
C ALA A 322 26.22 -6.18 18.70
N THR A 323 25.68 -6.98 17.76
CA THR A 323 26.10 -6.90 16.36
C THR A 323 25.68 -5.52 15.82
N PRO A 324 26.62 -4.74 15.26
CA PRO A 324 26.32 -3.47 14.61
C PRO A 324 25.18 -3.61 13.59
N VAL A 325 24.34 -2.57 13.45
CA VAL A 325 23.20 -2.54 12.50
C VAL A 325 23.65 -2.80 11.06
N GLU A 326 24.85 -2.34 10.70
CA GLU A 326 25.45 -2.55 9.37
C GLU A 326 25.64 -4.04 9.05
N ASP A 327 25.99 -4.86 10.06
CA ASP A 327 26.15 -6.30 9.88
C ASP A 327 24.82 -6.98 9.58
N PHE A 328 23.71 -6.47 10.15
CA PHE A 328 22.39 -7.02 9.91
C PHE A 328 21.91 -6.76 8.49
N ASN A 329 22.01 -5.51 8.02
CA ASN A 329 21.62 -5.14 6.65
C ASN A 329 22.41 -5.95 5.62
N LEU A 330 23.73 -6.10 5.84
CA LEU A 330 24.58 -6.88 4.96
C LEU A 330 24.19 -8.37 4.93
N LYS A 331 23.82 -8.96 6.09
CA LYS A 331 23.29 -10.34 6.14
C LYS A 331 22.01 -10.49 5.33
N VAL A 332 21.08 -9.54 5.46
CA VAL A 332 19.83 -9.51 4.68
C VAL A 332 20.10 -9.35 3.19
N SER A 333 21.00 -8.45 2.80
CA SER A 333 21.43 -8.27 1.41
C SER A 333 22.06 -9.52 0.81
N ARG A 334 22.91 -10.23 1.56
CA ARG A 334 23.47 -11.53 1.12
C ARG A 334 22.38 -12.58 0.94
N ALA A 335 21.47 -12.70 1.90
CA ALA A 335 20.35 -13.64 1.80
C ALA A 335 19.50 -13.36 0.54
N LEU A 336 19.21 -12.09 0.26
CA LEU A 336 18.52 -11.66 -0.95
C LEU A 336 19.31 -12.01 -2.23
N ALA A 337 20.61 -11.71 -2.26
CA ALA A 337 21.48 -11.98 -3.41
C ALA A 337 21.59 -13.48 -3.72
N HIS A 338 21.61 -14.33 -2.69
CA HIS A 338 21.62 -15.79 -2.86
C HIS A 338 20.26 -16.36 -3.26
N THR A 339 19.17 -15.71 -2.85
CA THR A 339 17.81 -16.21 -3.11
C THR A 339 17.27 -15.77 -4.48
N PHE A 340 17.64 -14.57 -4.94
CA PHE A 340 17.03 -13.92 -6.09
C PHE A 340 18.03 -13.63 -7.20
N THR A 341 17.58 -13.78 -8.44
CA THR A 341 18.35 -13.34 -9.61
C THR A 341 18.48 -11.81 -9.64
N PRO A 342 19.55 -11.27 -10.25
CA PRO A 342 19.69 -9.81 -10.44
C PRO A 342 18.46 -9.16 -11.09
N ALA A 343 17.82 -9.83 -12.05
CA ALA A 343 16.62 -9.32 -12.70
C ALA A 343 15.45 -9.16 -11.72
N THR A 344 15.26 -10.14 -10.83
CA THR A 344 14.23 -10.09 -9.79
C THR A 344 14.50 -8.97 -8.78
N LEU A 345 15.76 -8.75 -8.40
CA LEU A 345 16.14 -7.65 -7.50
C LEU A 345 15.83 -6.28 -8.11
N VAL A 346 16.16 -6.10 -9.40
CA VAL A 346 15.84 -4.87 -10.16
C VAL A 346 14.33 -4.63 -10.22
N GLU A 347 13.53 -5.67 -10.45
CA GLU A 347 12.07 -5.53 -10.46
C GLU A 347 11.52 -5.10 -9.10
N ARG A 348 12.09 -5.61 -7.99
CA ARG A 348 11.71 -5.17 -6.63
C ARG A 348 12.12 -3.72 -6.36
N LEU A 349 13.28 -3.28 -6.83
CA LEU A 349 13.67 -1.87 -6.75
C LEU A 349 12.67 -0.97 -7.49
N ARG A 350 12.17 -1.38 -8.66
CA ARG A 350 11.12 -0.61 -9.38
C ARG A 350 9.82 -0.51 -8.59
N VAL A 351 9.42 -1.57 -7.89
CA VAL A 351 8.24 -1.54 -7.01
C VAL A 351 8.44 -0.51 -5.89
N ILE A 352 9.57 -0.52 -5.21
CA ILE A 352 9.84 0.45 -4.13
C ILE A 352 9.90 1.88 -4.68
N HIS A 353 10.57 2.11 -5.80
CA HIS A 353 10.60 3.43 -6.44
C HIS A 353 9.20 3.91 -6.86
N GLY A 354 8.36 2.99 -7.36
CA GLY A 354 6.97 3.27 -7.68
C GLY A 354 6.16 3.68 -6.45
N LEU A 355 6.32 2.95 -5.35
CA LEU A 355 5.69 3.28 -4.07
C LEU A 355 6.16 4.65 -3.58
N TRP A 356 7.47 4.90 -3.58
CA TRP A 356 8.07 6.19 -3.25
C TRP A 356 7.46 7.33 -4.07
N SER A 357 7.30 7.14 -5.38
CA SER A 357 6.72 8.15 -6.28
C SER A 357 5.26 8.47 -5.90
N ASN A 358 4.46 7.45 -5.55
CA ASN A 358 3.10 7.67 -5.07
C ASN A 358 3.07 8.41 -3.72
N VAL A 359 3.95 8.05 -2.78
CA VAL A 359 4.05 8.68 -1.45
C VAL A 359 4.40 10.17 -1.59
N VAL A 360 5.35 10.51 -2.48
CA VAL A 360 5.68 11.89 -2.82
C VAL A 360 4.49 12.61 -3.43
N MET A 361 3.83 12.00 -4.42
CA MET A 361 2.68 12.62 -5.09
C MET A 361 1.54 12.93 -4.12
N LEU A 362 1.27 12.04 -3.16
CA LEU A 362 0.25 12.23 -2.12
C LEU A 362 0.68 13.20 -1.01
N GLY A 363 1.96 13.56 -0.94
CA GLY A 363 2.51 14.40 0.12
C GLY A 363 2.42 13.74 1.49
N ILE A 364 2.82 12.46 1.60
CA ILE A 364 2.71 11.72 2.86
C ILE A 364 3.95 11.92 3.72
N GLU A 365 3.77 12.59 4.86
CA GLU A 365 4.80 12.76 5.87
C GLU A 365 4.60 11.80 7.05
N ASP A 366 5.11 10.57 6.91
CA ASP A 366 5.07 9.55 7.94
C ASP A 366 6.46 8.90 8.12
N PRO A 367 7.17 9.15 9.24
CA PRO A 367 8.54 8.66 9.43
C PRO A 367 8.67 7.13 9.32
N GLY A 368 7.69 6.37 9.80
CA GLY A 368 7.73 4.90 9.74
C GLY A 368 7.65 4.38 8.30
N LEU A 369 6.82 5.00 7.47
CA LEU A 369 6.69 4.67 6.05
C LEU A 369 8.00 4.94 5.31
N TRP A 370 8.56 6.13 5.52
CA TRP A 370 9.83 6.54 4.91
C TRP A 370 10.99 5.64 5.33
N HIS A 371 11.10 5.31 6.62
CA HIS A 371 12.13 4.40 7.11
C HIS A 371 11.98 2.99 6.54
N ALA A 372 10.76 2.44 6.47
CA ALA A 372 10.52 1.12 5.90
C ALA A 372 10.91 1.07 4.41
N MET A 373 10.52 2.07 3.62
CA MET A 373 10.91 2.16 2.20
C MET A 373 12.41 2.29 2.03
N GLN A 374 13.06 3.17 2.79
CA GLN A 374 14.51 3.39 2.73
C GLN A 374 15.27 2.12 3.12
N TYR A 375 14.87 1.45 4.20
CA TYR A 375 15.47 0.19 4.61
C TYR A 375 15.36 -0.88 3.51
N ALA A 376 14.16 -1.07 2.95
CA ALA A 376 13.93 -2.03 1.88
C ALA A 376 14.76 -1.72 0.62
N TRP A 377 14.92 -0.43 0.31
CA TRP A 377 15.77 0.03 -0.78
C TRP A 377 17.25 -0.33 -0.54
N ASP A 378 17.79 0.01 0.62
CA ASP A 378 19.20 -0.19 0.95
C ASP A 378 19.60 -1.67 0.88
N VAL A 379 18.78 -2.55 1.46
CA VAL A 379 19.09 -3.99 1.44
C VAL A 379 19.02 -4.59 0.04
N LEU A 380 18.15 -4.09 -0.84
CA LEU A 380 18.04 -4.54 -2.23
C LEU A 380 19.14 -3.99 -3.13
N ILE A 381 19.58 -2.74 -2.92
CA ILE A 381 20.76 -2.19 -3.59
C ILE A 381 22.00 -3.01 -3.22
N GLY A 382 22.22 -3.24 -1.91
CA GLY A 382 23.33 -4.07 -1.45
C GLY A 382 23.28 -5.50 -1.99
N ALA A 383 22.08 -6.09 -2.09
CA ALA A 383 21.90 -7.41 -2.70
C ALA A 383 22.28 -7.40 -4.20
N GLY A 384 21.90 -6.35 -4.92
CA GLY A 384 22.26 -6.18 -6.33
C GLY A 384 23.77 -6.07 -6.55
N GLU A 385 24.47 -5.32 -5.68
CA GLU A 385 25.93 -5.18 -5.72
C GLU A 385 26.67 -6.51 -5.44
N ILE A 386 26.17 -7.30 -4.48
CA ILE A 386 26.72 -8.64 -4.17
C ILE A 386 26.51 -9.60 -5.34
N ALA A 387 25.31 -9.61 -5.93
CA ALA A 387 24.96 -10.52 -7.02
C ALA A 387 25.76 -10.25 -8.29
N THR A 388 26.05 -8.98 -8.62
CA THR A 388 26.87 -8.63 -9.80
C THR A 388 28.35 -8.93 -9.60
N THR A 389 28.87 -8.80 -8.37
CA THR A 389 30.28 -9.12 -8.07
C THR A 389 30.54 -10.62 -8.17
N THR A 390 29.58 -11.45 -7.76
CA THR A 390 29.70 -12.92 -7.80
C THR A 390 29.69 -13.48 -9.23
N SER A 391 29.11 -12.76 -10.19
CA SER A 391 29.05 -13.18 -11.61
C SER A 391 30.37 -12.98 -12.37
N GLN A 392 31.28 -12.15 -11.84
CA GLN A 392 32.53 -11.78 -12.53
C GLN A 392 33.76 -12.61 -12.12
N GLY A 393 33.68 -13.36 -11.02
CA GLY A 393 34.75 -14.25 -10.54
C GLY A 393 34.38 -15.70 -10.75
#